data_AF-A0A3D1SLN3-F1
#
_entry.id   AF-A0A3D1SLN3-F1
#
_cell.length_a   1.000
_cell.length_b   1.000
_cell.length_c   1.000
_cell.angle_alpha   90.00
_cell.angle_beta   90.00
_cell.angle_gamma   90.00
#
_symmetry.space_group_name_H-M   'P 1'
#
loop_
_entity.id
_entity.type
_entity.pdbx_description
1 polymer ?
#
loop_
_entity_poly.entity_id
_entity_poly.type
_entity_poly.pdbx_seq_one_letter_code
_entity_poly.pdbx_strand_id
1 'polypeptide(L)'
;GDTFIEPGTPVYEGMIVGLNVRPMDMTVNVCKEKQKTNVRSSTSDIAVRLTPPIIMSLEQSLDFINNDELVEVTPQNIRLRKRLLTQHERSRARANE
;
A
#
# COMPACT_ATOMS: atom_id res chain seq x y z
N GLY A 1 -2.23 1.84 10.22
CA GLY A 1 -2.69 2.11 8.86
C GLY A 1 -3.42 0.88 8.40
N ASP A 2 -4.48 1.06 7.63
CA ASP A 2 -5.34 -0.03 7.22
C ASP A 2 -4.87 -0.57 5.87
N THR A 3 -4.89 -1.89 5.71
CA THR A 3 -4.46 -2.55 4.48
C THR A 3 -5.64 -2.76 3.54
N PHE A 4 -5.40 -2.75 2.23
CA PHE A 4 -6.41 -3.02 1.21
C PHE A 4 -6.26 -4.40 0.58
N ILE A 5 -5.16 -5.09 0.88
CA ILE A 5 -4.82 -6.38 0.30
C ILE A 5 -4.83 -7.49 1.36
N GLU A 6 -5.21 -8.68 0.93
CA GLU A 6 -5.09 -9.89 1.74
C GLU A 6 -3.65 -10.42 1.74
N PRO A 7 -3.24 -11.18 2.77
CA PRO A 7 -1.96 -11.85 2.79
C PRO A 7 -1.80 -12.78 1.58
N GLY A 8 -0.67 -12.68 0.87
CA GLY A 8 -0.40 -13.48 -0.33
C GLY A 8 -0.95 -12.89 -1.64
N THR A 9 -1.62 -11.74 -1.60
CA THR A 9 -2.03 -11.02 -2.82
C THR A 9 -0.81 -10.67 -3.67
N PRO A 10 -0.80 -10.98 -4.98
CA PRO A 10 0.28 -10.55 -5.87
C PRO A 10 0.25 -9.03 -6.04
N VAL A 11 1.40 -8.40 -5.81
CA VAL A 11 1.57 -6.95 -5.88
C VAL A 11 2.64 -6.58 -6.91
N TYR A 12 2.61 -5.33 -7.35
CA TYR A 12 3.60 -4.75 -8.25
C TYR A 12 4.03 -3.36 -7.78
N GLU A 13 5.15 -2.86 -8.32
CA GLU A 13 5.67 -1.55 -7.92
C GLU A 13 4.69 -0.42 -8.25
N GLY A 14 4.41 0.45 -7.26
CA GLY A 14 3.48 1.57 -7.41
C GLY A 14 2.02 1.21 -7.19
N MET A 15 1.70 -0.06 -6.91
CA MET A 15 0.39 -0.45 -6.38
C MET A 15 0.21 0.11 -4.96
N ILE A 16 -0.98 0.65 -4.68
CA ILE A 16 -1.37 1.15 -3.36
C ILE A 16 -1.95 -0.03 -2.57
N VAL A 17 -1.32 -0.33 -1.43
CA VAL A 17 -1.60 -1.53 -0.62
C VAL A 17 -2.34 -1.22 0.68
N GLY A 18 -2.53 0.06 1.00
CA GLY A 18 -3.19 0.49 2.22
C GLY A 18 -3.14 2.00 2.44
N LEU A 19 -3.79 2.44 3.51
CA LEU A 19 -3.86 3.82 3.95
C LEU A 19 -2.82 4.09 5.05
N ASN A 20 -2.08 5.18 4.88
CA ASN A 20 -1.22 5.70 5.93
C ASN A 20 -2.04 6.57 6.91
N VAL A 21 -1.75 6.43 8.22
CA VAL A 21 -2.38 7.27 9.26
C VAL A 21 -1.90 8.72 9.16
N ARG A 22 -0.69 8.91 8.61
CA ARG A 22 -0.14 10.24 8.34
C ARG A 22 -0.54 10.68 6.93
N PRO A 23 -0.70 12.00 6.69
CA PRO A 23 -1.10 12.53 5.38
C PRO A 23 -0.01 12.42 4.29
N MET A 24 1.09 11.72 4.57
CA MET A 24 2.21 11.58 3.65
C MET A 24 2.29 10.17 3.10
N ASP A 25 2.49 10.06 1.80
CA ASP A 25 2.75 8.79 1.13
C ASP A 25 4.01 8.11 1.68
N MET A 26 3.93 6.81 1.91
CA MET A 26 5.06 6.00 2.34
C MET A 26 5.25 4.83 1.38
N THR A 27 6.44 4.72 0.80
CA THR A 27 6.81 3.55 -0.01
C THR A 27 7.25 2.44 0.93
N VAL A 28 6.62 1.28 0.82
CA VAL A 28 6.89 0.11 1.67
C VAL A 28 7.14 -1.12 0.81
N ASN A 29 7.95 -2.05 1.35
CA ASN A 29 8.06 -3.39 0.79
C ASN A 29 7.15 -4.32 1.59
N VAL A 30 6.12 -4.86 0.94
CA VAL A 30 5.16 -5.81 1.55
C VAL A 30 5.56 -7.27 1.40
N CYS A 31 6.45 -7.60 0.46
CA CYS A 31 6.87 -8.97 0.19
C CYS A 31 8.00 -9.44 1.12
N LYS A 32 8.76 -8.49 1.69
CA LYS A 32 9.92 -8.80 2.52
C LYS A 32 9.70 -8.33 3.96
N GLU A 33 9.92 -9.24 4.90
CA GLU A 33 9.94 -8.88 6.31
C GLU A 33 11.08 -7.90 6.61
N LYS A 34 10.75 -6.81 7.30
CA LYS A 34 11.75 -5.92 7.87
C LYS A 34 12.20 -6.51 9.20
N GLN A 35 13.47 -6.91 9.29
CA GLN A 35 14.05 -7.34 10.55
C GLN A 35 13.89 -6.23 11.61
N LYS A 36 13.16 -6.53 12.68
CA LYS A 36 13.00 -5.61 13.82
C LYS A 36 14.17 -5.79 14.78
N THR A 37 15.29 -5.12 14.51
CA THR A 37 16.48 -5.16 15.38
C THR A 37 16.28 -4.49 16.74
N ASN A 38 15.21 -3.69 16.92
CA ASN A 38 14.94 -2.91 18.13
C ASN A 38 13.97 -3.59 19.14
N VAL A 39 13.68 -4.88 19.03
CA VAL A 39 12.84 -5.58 20.02
C VAL A 39 13.70 -6.02 21.21
N ARG A 40 13.71 -5.19 22.25
CA ARG A 40 14.31 -5.49 23.55
C ARG A 40 13.34 -6.32 24.39
N SER A 41 13.23 -7.63 24.17
CA SER A 41 12.83 -8.63 25.20
C SER A 41 12.62 -10.04 24.62
N SER A 42 13.08 -10.99 25.40
CA SER A 42 13.29 -12.43 25.17
C SER A 42 12.04 -13.32 25.18
N THR A 43 10.84 -12.78 24.90
CA THR A 43 9.60 -13.56 24.91
C THR A 43 8.54 -12.93 24.01
N SER A 44 8.48 -13.29 22.72
CA SER A 44 7.35 -12.85 21.87
C SER A 44 7.17 -13.65 20.59
N ASP A 45 7.03 -14.98 20.69
CA ASP A 45 6.36 -15.78 19.66
C ASP A 45 4.84 -15.54 19.73
N ILE A 46 4.43 -14.28 19.56
CA ILE A 46 3.04 -13.90 19.42
C ILE A 46 2.69 -14.18 17.97
N ALA A 47 1.84 -15.19 17.72
CA ALA A 47 1.24 -15.41 16.42
C ALA A 47 0.65 -14.08 15.91
N VAL A 48 1.25 -13.52 14.86
CA VAL A 48 0.87 -12.21 14.33
C VAL A 48 -0.51 -12.32 13.71
N ARG A 49 -1.53 -11.83 14.42
CA ARG A 49 -2.88 -11.70 13.87
C ARG A 49 -2.91 -10.48 12.96
N LEU A 50 -3.15 -10.71 11.68
CA LEU A 50 -3.32 -9.65 10.70
C LEU A 50 -4.75 -9.12 10.76
N THR A 51 -4.90 -7.80 10.81
CA THR A 51 -6.20 -7.14 10.68
C THR A 51 -6.76 -7.42 9.27
N PRO A 52 -8.06 -7.74 9.13
CA PRO A 52 -8.66 -7.92 7.82
C PRO A 52 -8.53 -6.63 6.98
N PRO A 53 -8.32 -6.75 5.66
CA PRO A 53 -8.20 -5.59 4.79
C PRO A 53 -9.55 -4.92 4.54
N ILE A 54 -9.49 -3.62 4.21
CA ILE A 54 -10.63 -2.86 3.72
C ILE A 54 -10.76 -3.15 2.23
N ILE A 55 -11.86 -3.80 1.83
CA ILE A 55 -12.20 -4.04 0.43
C ILE A 55 -13.09 -2.90 -0.05
N MET A 56 -12.60 -2.12 -1.01
CA MET A 56 -13.34 -0.99 -1.59
C MET A 56 -14.13 -1.42 -2.83
N SER A 57 -15.33 -0.88 -2.98
CA SER A 57 -16.08 -0.95 -4.24
C SER A 57 -15.43 -0.07 -5.32
N LEU A 58 -15.91 -0.16 -6.56
CA LEU A 58 -15.42 0.71 -7.64
C LEU A 58 -15.68 2.18 -7.34
N GLU A 59 -16.88 2.48 -6.86
CA GLU A 59 -17.32 3.83 -6.50
C GLU A 59 -16.47 4.39 -5.37
N GLN A 60 -16.28 3.60 -4.30
CA GLN A 60 -15.40 3.98 -3.19
C GLN A 60 -13.96 4.21 -3.65
N SER A 61 -13.48 3.39 -4.58
CA SER A 61 -12.14 3.54 -5.15
C SER A 61 -12.01 4.83 -5.96
N LEU A 62 -13.03 5.20 -6.72
CA LEU A 62 -13.07 6.45 -7.50
C LEU A 62 -13.14 7.69 -6.60
N ASP A 63 -13.90 7.62 -5.50
CA ASP A 63 -13.96 8.70 -4.51
C ASP A 63 -12.66 8.85 -3.70
N PHE A 64 -11.89 7.76 -3.58
CA PHE A 64 -10.67 7.72 -2.77
C PHE A 64 -9.43 8.29 -3.47
N ILE A 65 -9.30 8.08 -4.79
CA ILE A 65 -8.06 8.41 -5.52
C ILE A 65 -7.79 9.91 -5.62
N ASN A 66 -6.50 10.27 -5.63
CA ASN A 66 -6.02 11.61 -5.93
C ASN A 66 -5.62 11.79 -7.40
N ASN A 67 -5.28 13.02 -7.80
CA ASN A 67 -4.86 13.37 -9.17
C ASN A 67 -3.59 12.63 -9.66
N ASP A 68 -2.72 12.18 -8.75
CA ASP A 68 -1.52 11.40 -9.07
C ASP A 68 -1.74 9.88 -9.00
N GLU A 69 -2.99 9.44 -8.86
CA GLU A 69 -3.42 8.07 -8.66
C GLU A 69 -4.41 7.62 -9.73
N LEU A 70 -4.53 6.31 -9.92
CA LEU A 70 -5.40 5.69 -10.90
C LEU A 70 -6.04 4.43 -10.30
N VAL A 71 -7.29 4.18 -10.69
CA VAL A 71 -7.96 2.90 -10.45
C VAL A 71 -7.72 1.99 -11.65
N GLU A 72 -7.04 0.86 -11.42
CA GLU A 72 -6.88 -0.20 -12.40
C GLU A 72 -8.05 -1.18 -12.27
N VAL A 73 -8.88 -1.26 -13.31
CA VAL A 73 -10.07 -2.12 -13.33
C VAL A 73 -9.85 -3.28 -14.29
N THR A 74 -10.04 -4.49 -13.79
CA THR A 74 -10.11 -5.73 -14.57
C THR A 74 -11.41 -6.45 -14.23
N PRO A 75 -11.90 -7.40 -15.05
CA PRO A 75 -13.15 -8.10 -14.76
C PRO A 75 -13.17 -8.82 -13.40
N GLN A 76 -12.00 -9.17 -12.87
CA GLN A 76 -11.86 -9.92 -11.61
C GLN A 76 -11.40 -9.06 -10.44
N ASN A 77 -10.73 -7.94 -10.70
CA ASN A 77 -10.05 -7.16 -9.65
C ASN A 77 -10.14 -5.67 -9.91
N ILE A 78 -10.30 -4.91 -8.83
CA ILE A 78 -10.13 -3.46 -8.78
C ILE A 78 -8.91 -3.18 -7.92
N ARG A 79 -7.95 -2.41 -8.44
CA ARG A 79 -6.71 -2.06 -7.75
C ARG A 79 -6.48 -0.57 -7.78
N LEU A 80 -5.86 -0.06 -6.71
CA LEU A 80 -5.38 1.31 -6.63
C LEU A 80 -3.89 1.35 -6.96
N ARG A 81 -3.45 2.33 -7.74
CA ARG A 81 -2.04 2.53 -8.09
C ARG A 81 -1.69 4.00 -8.24
N LYS A 82 -0.41 4.32 -8.10
CA LYS A 82 0.12 5.62 -8.52
C LYS A 82 0.20 5.69 -10.04
N ARG A 83 0.02 6.90 -10.59
CA ARG A 83 0.21 7.20 -12.01
C ARG A 83 1.65 6.94 -12.43
N LEU A 84 2.60 7.44 -11.65
CA LEU A 84 4.03 7.12 -11.77
C LEU A 84 4.36 5.96 -10.84
N LEU A 85 4.74 4.83 -11.44
CA LEU A 85 4.93 3.58 -10.71
C LEU A 85 6.16 3.59 -9.84
N THR A 86 7.27 4.12 -10.35
CA THR A 86 8.53 4.07 -9.62
C THR A 86 8.64 5.22 -8.63
N GLN A 87 9.31 4.98 -7.50
CA GLN A 87 9.57 6.03 -6.52
C GLN A 87 10.44 7.15 -7.11
N HIS A 88 11.40 6.80 -7.96
CA HIS A 88 12.28 7.76 -8.62
C HIS A 88 11.52 8.74 -9.52
N GLU A 89 10.61 8.23 -10.35
CA GLU A 89 9.78 9.09 -11.20
C GLU A 89 8.89 10.02 -10.38
N ARG A 90 8.27 9.52 -9.30
CA ARG A 90 7.49 10.36 -8.38
C ARG A 90 8.32 11.46 -7.74
N SER A 91 9.53 11.14 -7.28
CA SER A 91 10.43 12.12 -6.68
C SER A 91 10.85 13.20 -7.69
N ARG A 92 11.06 12.83 -8.96
CA ARG A 92 11.41 13.80 -10.01
C ARG A 92 10.21 14.67 -10.39
N ALA A 93 9.01 14.09 -10.50
CA ALA A 93 7.81 14.85 -10.79
C ALA A 93 7.53 15.91 -9.70
N ARG A 94 7.61 15.52 -8.42
CA ARG A 94 7.45 16.44 -7.27
C ARG A 94 8.52 17.53 -7.19
N ALA A 95 9.69 17.33 -7.80
CA ALA A 95 10.75 18.34 -7.85
C ALA A 95 10.59 19.33 -9.01
N ASN A 96 9.81 18.96 -10.03
CA ASN A 96 9.55 19.78 -11.22
C ASN A 96 8.23 20.55 -11.15
N GLU A 97 7.35 20.18 -10.20
CA GLU A 97 6.19 20.96 -9.76
C GLU A 97 6.58 22.03 -8.76
#